data_AF-A0AAW0M9P4-F1
#
_entry.id   AF-A0AAW0M9P4-F1
#
_cell.length_a   1.000
_cell.length_b   1.000
_cell.length_c   1.000
_cell.angle_alpha   90.00
_cell.angle_beta   90.00
_cell.angle_gamma   90.00
#
_symmetry.space_group_name_H-M   'P 1'
#
loop_
_entity.id
_entity.type
_entity.pdbx_description
1 polymer ?
#
loop_
_entity_poly.entity_id
_entity_poly.type
_entity_poly.pdbx_seq_one_letter_code
_entity_poly.pdbx_strand_id
1 'polypeptide(L)'
;MAIQTQAKIPVFDFSNLDLKSGTSTSWFSACKDVCNALERYGCFMVELGKNTLSELHNAMFTSIPELFEFPTETKLKVTYDRPFHGYSSFPPFERMMIDNATFKDVTQNESANSYVKLTAELDKMVTRMVFENYCVKNYYDSLMESTTHNLVLLKYTEPEKTGTNQGIPSHTDKHFTTIIHQNRVKGSEIKTKDVMLTENSETRVSLGLVSYNNKTIWVLEEFVDEQHPLLYKPLNLNDYAHAHIASIAQRKEVPIAAYCGV
;
A
#
# COMPACT_ATOMS: atom_id res chain seq x y z
N MET A 1 -13.74 -33.61 -13.86
CA MET A 1 -12.92 -32.39 -13.98
C MET A 1 -13.42 -31.43 -12.93
N ALA A 2 -12.63 -31.16 -11.88
CA ALA A 2 -13.01 -30.19 -10.87
C ALA A 2 -12.91 -28.79 -11.52
N ILE A 3 -14.00 -28.04 -11.49
CA ILE A 3 -14.01 -26.63 -11.83
C ILE A 3 -13.11 -25.96 -10.78
N GLN A 4 -11.90 -25.57 -11.16
CA GLN A 4 -11.09 -24.67 -10.35
C GLN A 4 -11.87 -23.36 -10.29
N THR A 5 -12.56 -23.13 -9.18
CA THR A 5 -13.13 -21.82 -8.85
C THR A 5 -11.96 -20.85 -8.87
N GLN A 6 -12.00 -19.89 -9.79
CA GLN A 6 -11.05 -18.79 -9.82
C GLN A 6 -11.14 -18.09 -8.46
N ALA A 7 -10.09 -18.22 -7.66
CA ALA A 7 -10.02 -17.56 -6.36
C ALA A 7 -10.21 -16.06 -6.58
N LYS A 8 -10.96 -15.42 -5.68
CA LYS A 8 -11.24 -13.98 -5.71
C LYS A 8 -10.61 -13.34 -4.50
N ILE A 9 -10.16 -12.09 -4.64
CA ILE A 9 -9.70 -11.29 -3.52
C ILE A 9 -10.86 -11.17 -2.51
N PRO A 10 -10.65 -11.44 -1.21
CA PRO A 10 -11.68 -11.21 -0.20
C PRO A 10 -12.12 -9.75 -0.20
N VAL A 11 -13.43 -9.52 -0.11
CA VAL A 11 -14.02 -8.17 -0.07
C VAL A 11 -14.70 -7.99 1.28
N PHE A 12 -14.35 -6.92 1.99
CA PHE A 12 -14.94 -6.57 3.28
C PHE A 12 -15.68 -5.24 3.19
N ASP A 13 -16.91 -5.21 3.70
CA ASP A 13 -17.72 -4.00 3.79
C ASP A 13 -17.43 -3.29 5.12
N PHE A 14 -16.75 -2.15 5.04
CA PHE A 14 -16.45 -1.29 6.18
C PHE A 14 -17.37 -0.05 6.23
N SER A 15 -18.44 -0.01 5.44
CA SER A 15 -19.36 1.13 5.40
C SER A 15 -20.03 1.45 6.75
N ASN A 16 -20.23 0.42 7.59
CA ASN A 16 -20.86 0.52 8.90
C ASN A 16 -19.89 0.27 10.07
N LEU A 17 -18.59 0.06 9.80
CA LEU A 17 -17.62 -0.08 10.86
C LEU A 17 -17.22 1.31 11.37
N ASP A 18 -17.34 1.51 12.68
CA ASP A 18 -16.74 2.66 13.32
C ASP A 18 -15.22 2.54 13.18
N LEU A 19 -14.62 3.50 12.48
CA LEU A 19 -13.17 3.59 12.30
C LEU A 19 -12.43 3.79 13.62
N LYS A 20 -13.13 4.12 14.72
CA LYS A 20 -12.53 4.61 15.97
C LYS A 20 -12.55 3.65 17.16
N SER A 21 -13.44 2.65 17.27
CA SER A 21 -13.43 1.79 18.49
C SER A 21 -14.00 0.38 18.37
N GLY A 22 -13.26 -0.57 18.96
CA GLY A 22 -13.45 -2.01 18.89
C GLY A 22 -13.97 -2.65 20.18
N THR A 23 -15.28 -2.63 20.39
CA THR A 23 -15.93 -3.40 21.46
C THR A 23 -17.13 -4.20 20.99
N SER A 24 -17.52 -4.08 19.72
CA SER A 24 -18.63 -4.86 19.17
C SER A 24 -18.17 -6.27 18.76
N THR A 25 -19.09 -7.23 18.81
CA THR A 25 -18.87 -8.58 18.26
C THR A 25 -18.50 -8.53 16.77
N SER A 26 -19.03 -7.55 16.03
CA SER A 26 -18.68 -7.33 14.62
C SER A 26 -17.22 -6.93 14.42
N TRP A 27 -16.64 -6.16 15.35
CA TRP A 27 -15.23 -5.77 15.29
C TRP A 27 -14.32 -6.98 15.43
N PHE A 28 -14.53 -7.84 16.42
CA PHE A 28 -13.70 -9.04 16.62
C PHE A 28 -13.78 -10.00 15.43
N SER A 29 -14.96 -10.15 14.82
CA SER A 29 -15.09 -10.91 13.57
C SER A 29 -14.28 -10.29 12.44
N ALA A 30 -14.39 -8.96 12.26
CA ALA A 30 -13.63 -8.24 11.25
C ALA A 30 -12.11 -8.37 11.46
N CYS A 31 -11.61 -8.29 12.70
CA CYS A 31 -10.20 -8.52 13.00
C CYS A 31 -9.72 -9.88 12.52
N LYS A 32 -10.50 -10.93 12.81
CA LYS A 32 -10.18 -12.29 12.41
C LYS A 32 -10.22 -12.46 10.89
N ASP A 33 -11.24 -11.92 10.24
CA ASP A 33 -11.42 -12.04 8.78
C ASP A 33 -10.31 -11.30 8.02
N VAL A 34 -9.93 -10.10 8.48
CA VAL A 34 -8.81 -9.32 7.96
C VAL A 34 -7.49 -10.08 8.12
N CYS A 35 -7.20 -10.62 9.31
CA CYS A 35 -5.96 -11.35 9.54
C CYS A 35 -5.88 -12.62 8.69
N ASN A 36 -6.96 -13.40 8.61
CA ASN A 36 -7.03 -14.58 7.74
C ASN A 36 -6.77 -14.21 6.27
N ALA A 37 -7.31 -13.08 5.80
CA ALA A 37 -7.08 -12.63 4.43
C ALA A 37 -5.61 -12.24 4.19
N LEU A 38 -5.00 -11.53 5.13
CA LEU A 38 -3.58 -11.16 5.06
C LEU A 38 -2.65 -12.39 5.11
N GLU A 39 -2.90 -13.35 5.99
CA GLU A 39 -2.08 -14.57 6.11
C GLU A 39 -2.13 -15.45 4.86
N ARG A 40 -3.32 -15.57 4.26
CA ARG A 40 -3.58 -16.45 3.11
C ARG A 40 -3.26 -15.79 1.77
N TYR A 41 -3.72 -14.56 1.57
CA TYR A 41 -3.66 -13.88 0.28
C TYR A 41 -2.69 -12.70 0.25
N GLY A 42 -2.25 -12.19 1.41
CA GLY A 42 -1.44 -10.98 1.51
C GLY A 42 -2.18 -9.68 1.19
N CYS A 43 -3.49 -9.75 0.91
CA CYS A 43 -4.29 -8.61 0.50
C CYS A 43 -5.80 -8.89 0.67
N PHE A 44 -6.58 -7.81 0.63
CA PHE A 44 -8.04 -7.83 0.56
C PHE A 44 -8.55 -6.51 -0.04
N MET A 45 -9.81 -6.47 -0.44
CA MET A 45 -10.51 -5.27 -0.88
C MET A 45 -11.42 -4.76 0.24
N VAL A 46 -11.54 -3.44 0.33
CA VAL A 46 -12.46 -2.77 1.26
C VAL A 46 -13.47 -1.97 0.47
N GLU A 47 -14.74 -2.13 0.81
CA GLU A 47 -15.82 -1.24 0.39
C GLU A 47 -16.08 -0.22 1.51
N LEU A 48 -16.05 1.07 1.14
CA LEU A 48 -16.42 2.18 2.03
C LEU A 48 -17.80 2.72 1.64
N GLY A 49 -18.51 3.32 2.59
CA GLY A 49 -19.86 3.86 2.37
C GLY A 49 -19.97 4.77 1.13
N LYS A 50 -21.05 4.58 0.35
CA LYS A 50 -21.21 5.10 -1.02
C LYS A 50 -21.07 6.62 -1.19
N ASN A 51 -21.44 7.41 -0.18
CA ASN A 51 -21.58 8.86 -0.36
C ASN A 51 -20.25 9.60 -0.23
N THR A 52 -19.42 9.26 0.76
CA THR A 52 -18.17 10.00 1.03
C THR A 52 -17.05 9.66 0.03
N LEU A 53 -16.98 8.40 -0.44
CA LEU A 53 -15.89 7.99 -1.33
C LEU A 53 -16.14 8.39 -2.78
N SER A 54 -17.39 8.49 -3.24
CA SER A 54 -17.71 8.76 -4.65
C SER A 54 -17.29 10.17 -5.08
N GLU A 55 -17.61 11.19 -4.28
CA GLU A 55 -17.20 12.58 -4.56
C GLU A 55 -15.68 12.72 -4.53
N LEU A 56 -15.05 12.11 -3.52
CA LEU A 56 -13.60 12.12 -3.34
C LEU A 56 -12.87 11.38 -4.46
N HIS A 57 -13.40 10.24 -4.91
CA HIS A 57 -12.91 9.50 -6.06
C HIS A 57 -12.92 10.37 -7.31
N ASN A 58 -14.07 10.98 -7.64
CA ASN A 58 -14.18 11.82 -8.83
C ASN A 58 -13.22 13.01 -8.78
N ALA A 59 -13.13 13.70 -7.64
CA ALA A 59 -12.23 14.84 -7.46
C ALA A 59 -10.76 14.44 -7.65
N MET A 60 -10.34 13.33 -7.05
CA MET A 60 -8.96 12.83 -7.17
C MET A 60 -8.64 12.37 -8.59
N PHE A 61 -9.49 11.55 -9.21
CA PHE A 61 -9.25 11.04 -10.56
C PHE A 61 -9.41 12.09 -11.65
N THR A 62 -10.05 13.23 -11.36
CA THR A 62 -10.02 14.42 -12.24
C THR A 62 -8.71 15.19 -12.08
N SER A 63 -8.23 15.37 -10.85
CA SER A 63 -7.05 16.21 -10.56
C SER A 63 -5.71 15.52 -10.88
N ILE A 64 -5.61 14.21 -10.69
CA ILE A 64 -4.35 13.47 -10.88
C ILE A 64 -3.82 13.55 -12.32
N PRO A 65 -4.63 13.34 -13.37
CA PRO A 65 -4.17 13.50 -14.75
C PRO A 65 -3.55 14.88 -15.00
N GLU A 66 -4.17 15.96 -14.50
CA GLU A 66 -3.69 17.34 -14.66
C GLU A 66 -2.29 17.53 -14.05
N LEU A 67 -2.00 16.89 -12.91
CA LEU A 67 -0.67 16.92 -12.30
C LEU A 67 0.43 16.32 -13.20
N PHE A 68 0.07 15.31 -14.00
CA PHE A 68 1.02 14.68 -14.93
C PHE A 68 1.17 15.42 -16.26
N GLU A 69 0.25 16.35 -16.59
CA GLU A 69 0.35 17.21 -17.78
C GLU A 69 1.29 18.41 -17.58
N PHE A 70 1.73 18.69 -16.35
CA PHE A 70 2.77 19.70 -16.11
C PHE A 70 4.07 19.35 -16.83
N PRO A 71 4.87 20.36 -17.25
CA PRO A 71 6.19 20.13 -17.83
C PRO A 71 7.08 19.26 -16.95
N THR A 72 7.88 18.40 -17.56
CA THR A 72 8.78 17.47 -16.85
C THR A 72 9.71 18.21 -15.89
N GLU A 73 10.19 19.40 -16.26
CA GLU A 73 11.04 20.26 -15.43
C GLU A 73 10.34 20.73 -14.16
N THR A 74 9.01 20.92 -14.21
CA THR A 74 8.20 21.28 -13.04
C THR A 74 8.02 20.06 -12.14
N LYS A 75 7.68 18.90 -12.73
CA LYS A 75 7.49 17.65 -11.96
C LYS A 75 8.79 17.21 -11.27
N LEU A 76 9.95 17.37 -11.91
CA LEU A 76 11.27 17.06 -11.34
C LEU A 76 11.66 17.92 -10.14
N LYS A 77 10.98 19.05 -9.87
CA LYS A 77 11.19 19.83 -8.64
C LYS A 77 10.59 19.18 -7.40
N VAL A 78 9.73 18.16 -7.58
CA VAL A 78 9.20 17.36 -6.48
C VAL A 78 10.27 16.35 -6.07
N THR A 79 11.12 16.74 -5.12
CA THR A 79 12.25 15.94 -4.63
C THR A 79 12.20 15.75 -3.13
N TYR A 80 12.70 14.60 -2.67
CA TYR A 80 12.88 14.29 -1.25
C TYR A 80 14.19 13.53 -1.07
N ASP A 81 14.78 13.60 0.12
CA ASP A 81 16.02 12.89 0.44
C ASP A 81 15.83 11.37 0.50
N ARG A 82 14.59 10.91 0.68
CA ARG A 82 14.28 9.49 0.80
C ARG A 82 14.32 8.77 -0.55
N PRO A 83 14.86 7.55 -0.59
CA PRO A 83 14.91 6.81 -1.83
C PRO A 83 13.52 6.41 -2.33
N PHE A 84 13.30 6.45 -3.65
CA PHE A 84 12.01 6.23 -4.34
C PHE A 84 10.94 7.32 -4.16
N HIS A 85 11.24 8.39 -3.42
CA HIS A 85 10.31 9.51 -3.20
C HIS A 85 10.47 10.59 -4.27
N GLY A 86 9.46 11.43 -4.44
CA GLY A 86 9.43 12.49 -5.44
C GLY A 86 8.90 12.03 -6.80
N TYR A 87 9.21 12.78 -7.85
CA TYR A 87 8.82 12.43 -9.21
C TYR A 87 9.85 11.55 -9.90
N SER A 88 9.38 10.56 -10.66
CA SER A 88 10.21 9.75 -11.54
C SER A 88 9.42 9.32 -12.77
N SER A 89 10.07 9.30 -13.93
CA SER A 89 9.49 8.80 -15.18
C SER A 89 10.25 7.56 -15.64
N PHE A 90 9.54 6.45 -15.75
CA PHE A 90 10.07 5.15 -16.18
C PHE A 90 9.11 4.55 -17.20
N PRO A 91 9.32 4.72 -18.52
CA PRO A 91 8.44 4.10 -19.51
C PRO A 91 8.21 2.61 -19.18
N PRO A 92 6.96 2.14 -19.06
CA PRO A 92 5.72 2.77 -19.52
C PRO A 92 4.91 3.57 -18.46
N PHE A 93 5.45 3.92 -17.29
CA PHE A 93 4.73 4.66 -16.26
C PHE A 93 5.48 5.91 -15.73
N GLU A 94 4.72 6.84 -15.17
CA GLU A 94 5.21 7.95 -14.37
C GLU A 94 4.74 7.79 -12.92
N ARG A 95 5.60 8.15 -11.96
CA ARG A 95 5.31 8.10 -10.53
C ARG A 95 5.58 9.45 -9.90
N MET A 96 4.69 9.87 -9.01
CA MET A 96 4.92 10.98 -8.09
C MET A 96 4.59 10.53 -6.67
N MET A 97 5.56 10.63 -5.76
CA MET A 97 5.38 10.32 -4.35
C MET A 97 5.55 11.58 -3.51
N ILE A 98 4.52 11.91 -2.72
CA ILE A 98 4.48 13.05 -1.81
C ILE A 98 4.69 12.53 -0.39
N ASP A 99 5.82 12.89 0.20
CA ASP A 99 6.25 12.44 1.53
C ASP A 99 5.48 13.16 2.66
N ASN A 100 5.18 12.45 3.74
CA ASN A 100 4.47 12.97 4.91
C ASN A 100 3.15 13.66 4.56
N ALA A 101 2.35 13.00 3.71
CA ALA A 101 1.12 13.53 3.18
C ALA A 101 0.06 13.81 4.27
N THR A 102 0.18 13.22 5.47
CA THR A 102 -0.71 13.52 6.60
C THR A 102 -0.37 14.80 7.35
N PHE A 103 0.86 15.32 7.20
CA PHE A 103 1.37 16.47 7.96
C PHE A 103 1.52 17.75 7.13
N LYS A 104 1.67 17.62 5.82
CA LYS A 104 1.74 18.76 4.90
C LYS A 104 0.38 18.92 4.24
N ASP A 105 -0.09 20.16 4.06
CA ASP A 105 -1.12 20.45 3.05
C ASP A 105 -0.57 19.96 1.71
N VAL A 106 -1.00 18.77 1.30
CA VAL A 106 -0.30 17.93 0.31
C VAL A 106 -0.18 18.65 -1.02
N THR A 107 -1.12 19.55 -1.31
CA THR A 107 -1.33 20.13 -2.64
C THR A 107 -2.08 21.47 -2.63
N GLN A 108 -2.41 22.07 -1.47
CA GLN A 108 -3.47 23.09 -1.34
C GLN A 108 -4.86 22.62 -1.85
N ASN A 109 -5.00 21.34 -2.22
CA ASN A 109 -6.24 20.75 -2.73
C ASN A 109 -6.95 20.03 -1.60
N GLU A 110 -8.12 20.55 -1.20
CA GLU A 110 -8.92 20.02 -0.10
C GLU A 110 -9.33 18.56 -0.31
N SER A 111 -9.57 18.13 -1.56
CA SER A 111 -9.91 16.75 -1.88
C SER A 111 -8.73 15.81 -1.67
N ALA A 112 -7.51 16.21 -2.05
CA ALA A 112 -6.31 15.40 -1.80
C ALA A 112 -6.05 15.24 -0.30
N ASN A 113 -6.19 16.33 0.48
CA ASN A 113 -6.05 16.28 1.93
C ASN A 113 -7.12 15.37 2.57
N SER A 114 -8.37 15.47 2.12
CA SER A 114 -9.48 14.63 2.60
C SER A 114 -9.24 13.16 2.26
N TYR A 115 -8.72 12.87 1.07
CA TYR A 115 -8.36 11.52 0.63
C TYR A 115 -7.27 10.91 1.51
N VAL A 116 -6.18 11.66 1.73
CA VAL A 116 -5.07 11.21 2.56
C VAL A 116 -5.52 10.96 3.99
N LYS A 117 -6.35 11.85 4.55
CA LYS A 117 -6.91 11.66 5.90
C LYS A 117 -7.77 10.40 5.98
N LEU A 118 -8.70 10.21 5.04
CA LEU A 118 -9.58 9.04 5.02
C LEU A 118 -8.77 7.73 4.94
N THR A 119 -7.79 7.69 4.04
CA THR A 119 -6.97 6.48 3.84
C THR A 119 -6.00 6.23 4.97
N ALA A 120 -5.45 7.27 5.61
CA ALA A 120 -4.61 7.11 6.79
C ALA A 120 -5.41 6.57 7.98
N GLU A 121 -6.65 7.01 8.18
CA GLU A 121 -7.53 6.45 9.22
C GLU A 121 -7.91 4.99 8.91
N LEU A 122 -8.11 4.63 7.64
CA LEU A 122 -8.31 3.23 7.24
C LEU A 122 -7.09 2.36 7.54
N ASP A 123 -5.88 2.84 7.22
CA ASP A 123 -4.62 2.14 7.50
C ASP A 123 -4.42 1.91 9.01
N LYS A 124 -4.65 2.95 9.81
CA LYS A 124 -4.64 2.86 11.28
C LYS A 124 -5.64 1.83 11.80
N MET A 125 -6.87 1.86 11.27
CA MET A 125 -7.92 0.92 11.67
C MET A 125 -7.52 -0.53 11.36
N VAL A 126 -7.07 -0.81 10.13
CA VAL A 126 -6.63 -2.16 9.72
C VAL A 126 -5.43 -2.61 10.54
N THR A 127 -4.46 -1.72 10.79
CA THR A 127 -3.31 -2.03 11.63
C THR A 127 -3.74 -2.37 13.06
N ARG A 128 -4.68 -1.61 13.64
CA ARG A 128 -5.26 -1.93 14.95
C ARG A 128 -5.93 -3.30 14.95
N MET A 129 -6.72 -3.63 13.93
CA MET A 129 -7.36 -4.95 13.80
C MET A 129 -6.34 -6.09 13.86
N VAL A 130 -5.21 -5.94 13.18
CA VAL A 130 -4.10 -6.91 13.21
C VAL A 130 -3.51 -7.04 14.60
N PHE A 131 -3.19 -5.92 15.25
CA PHE A 131 -2.59 -5.91 16.59
C PHE A 131 -3.52 -6.48 17.66
N GLU A 132 -4.82 -6.22 17.54
CA GLU A 132 -5.83 -6.78 18.45
C GLU A 132 -6.06 -8.27 18.23
N ASN A 133 -6.08 -8.75 16.97
CA ASN A 133 -6.22 -10.17 16.67
C ASN A 133 -5.07 -11.01 17.27
N TYR A 134 -3.85 -10.49 17.24
CA TYR A 134 -2.68 -11.15 17.81
C TYR A 134 -2.43 -10.80 19.29
N CYS A 135 -3.38 -10.17 19.98
CA CYS A 135 -3.28 -9.82 21.41
C CYS A 135 -2.09 -8.92 21.79
N VAL A 136 -1.53 -8.17 20.82
CA VAL A 136 -0.35 -7.29 20.98
C VAL A 136 -0.72 -5.81 20.86
N LYS A 137 -1.96 -5.45 21.19
CA LYS A 137 -2.50 -4.08 21.09
C LYS A 137 -1.65 -3.00 21.79
N ASN A 138 -0.88 -3.37 22.81
CA ASN A 138 -0.04 -2.42 23.56
C ASN A 138 1.10 -1.83 22.70
N TYR A 139 1.49 -2.49 21.60
CA TYR A 139 2.53 -1.99 20.69
C TYR A 139 1.99 -1.08 19.59
N TYR A 140 0.66 -1.01 19.42
CA TYR A 140 0.02 -0.28 18.32
C TYR A 140 0.37 1.21 18.34
N ASP A 141 0.20 1.87 19.49
CA ASP A 141 0.43 3.31 19.60
C ASP A 141 1.90 3.66 19.31
N SER A 142 2.85 2.85 19.79
CA SER A 142 4.28 3.03 19.53
C SER A 142 4.64 2.88 18.04
N LEU A 143 4.02 1.90 17.35
CA LEU A 143 4.17 1.74 15.91
C LEU A 143 3.61 2.97 15.18
N MET A 144 2.40 3.42 15.55
CA MET A 144 1.75 4.54 14.88
C MET A 144 2.46 5.89 15.10
N GLU A 145 3.03 6.14 16.27
CA GLU A 145 3.86 7.32 16.54
C GLU A 145 5.09 7.42 15.62
N SER A 146 5.57 6.28 15.13
CA SER A 146 6.72 6.21 14.21
C SER A 146 6.32 6.02 12.76
N THR A 147 5.01 5.95 12.47
CA THR A 147 4.48 5.71 11.13
C THR A 147 4.18 7.02 10.43
N THR A 148 4.60 7.11 9.18
CA THR A 148 4.35 8.23 8.27
C THR A 148 3.65 7.71 7.03
N HIS A 149 2.74 8.49 6.46
CA HIS A 149 1.96 8.11 5.29
C HIS A 149 2.38 8.96 4.09
N ASN A 150 2.64 8.29 2.96
CA ASN A 150 3.04 8.94 1.73
C ASN A 150 1.99 8.70 0.66
N LEU A 151 1.63 9.74 -0.09
CA LEU A 151 0.71 9.66 -1.21
C LEU A 151 1.48 9.30 -2.47
N VAL A 152 1.08 8.24 -3.15
CA VAL A 152 1.68 7.76 -4.39
C VAL A 152 0.69 7.94 -5.52
N LEU A 153 1.09 8.63 -6.58
CA LEU A 153 0.34 8.81 -7.80
C LEU A 153 1.06 8.09 -8.93
N LEU A 154 0.32 7.29 -9.70
CA LEU A 154 0.85 6.52 -10.81
C LEU A 154 0.00 6.74 -12.06
N LYS A 155 0.67 7.14 -13.15
CA LYS A 155 0.08 7.23 -14.50
C LYS A 155 0.75 6.19 -15.38
N TYR A 156 -0.06 5.37 -16.03
CA TYR A 156 0.42 4.32 -16.93
C TYR A 156 0.12 4.71 -18.37
N THR A 157 1.09 4.49 -19.24
CA THR A 157 0.94 4.71 -20.67
C THR A 157 0.19 3.52 -21.28
N GLU A 158 -0.67 3.81 -22.25
CA GLU A 158 -1.43 2.79 -22.99
C GLU A 158 -0.51 1.74 -23.63
N PRO A 159 -0.87 0.44 -23.58
CA PRO A 159 -0.07 -0.62 -24.18
C PRO A 159 0.24 -0.40 -25.67
N GLU A 160 -0.69 0.20 -26.41
CA GLU A 160 -0.55 0.51 -27.84
C GLU A 160 0.61 1.48 -28.12
N LYS A 161 0.88 2.41 -27.19
CA LYS A 161 1.95 3.41 -27.30
C LYS A 161 3.31 2.88 -26.86
N THR A 162 3.33 1.81 -26.06
CA THR A 162 4.55 1.27 -25.44
C THR A 162 5.00 -0.05 -26.07
N GLY A 163 4.10 -0.73 -26.79
CA GLY A 163 4.32 -2.06 -27.33
C GLY A 163 4.36 -3.16 -26.26
N THR A 164 3.98 -2.86 -25.02
CA THR A 164 3.96 -3.80 -23.90
C THR A 164 2.70 -3.66 -23.05
N ASN A 165 2.14 -4.79 -22.63
CA ASN A 165 1.02 -4.83 -21.68
C ASN A 165 1.48 -4.72 -20.21
N GLN A 166 2.79 -4.71 -19.96
CA GLN A 166 3.35 -4.63 -18.62
C GLN A 166 3.53 -3.17 -18.20
N GLY A 167 2.77 -2.73 -17.19
CA GLY A 167 2.91 -1.40 -16.59
C GLY A 167 4.12 -1.29 -15.65
N ILE A 168 3.98 -1.83 -14.44
CA ILE A 168 5.07 -1.97 -13.48
C ILE A 168 5.48 -3.46 -13.46
N PRO A 169 6.78 -3.80 -13.47
CA PRO A 169 7.24 -5.18 -13.31
C PRO A 169 6.73 -5.84 -12.03
N SER A 170 6.67 -7.17 -12.01
CA SER A 170 6.31 -7.91 -10.79
C SER A 170 7.26 -7.53 -9.66
N HIS A 171 6.71 -7.19 -8.50
CA HIS A 171 7.46 -6.76 -7.31
C HIS A 171 6.67 -7.08 -6.05
N THR A 172 7.34 -6.99 -4.91
CA THR A 172 6.69 -6.87 -3.59
C THR A 172 6.84 -5.44 -3.11
N ASP A 173 5.82 -4.91 -2.47
CA ASP A 173 5.94 -3.63 -1.78
C ASP A 173 7.03 -3.70 -0.71
N LYS A 174 7.74 -2.60 -0.53
CA LYS A 174 8.81 -2.45 0.48
C LYS A 174 8.38 -1.53 1.63
N HIS A 175 7.10 -1.15 1.64
CA HIS A 175 6.43 -0.35 2.66
C HIS A 175 5.82 -1.27 3.73
N PHE A 176 5.42 -0.70 4.87
CA PHE A 176 4.80 -1.50 5.93
C PHE A 176 3.39 -1.95 5.53
N THR A 177 2.59 -1.04 4.96
CA THR A 177 1.30 -1.32 4.32
C THR A 177 1.11 -0.46 3.07
N THR A 178 0.26 -0.92 2.16
CA THR A 178 -0.15 -0.19 0.96
C THR A 178 -1.65 -0.28 0.79
N ILE A 179 -2.30 0.87 0.60
CA ILE A 179 -3.70 0.97 0.15
C ILE A 179 -3.67 1.46 -1.29
N ILE A 180 -4.24 0.68 -2.21
CA ILE A 180 -4.32 1.04 -3.64
C ILE A 180 -5.78 1.36 -3.99
N HIS A 181 -5.99 2.53 -4.58
CA HIS A 181 -7.27 2.96 -5.15
C HIS A 181 -7.07 3.19 -6.65
N GLN A 182 -7.94 2.58 -7.46
CA GLN A 182 -7.79 2.53 -8.91
C GLN A 182 -9.03 3.13 -9.56
N ASN A 183 -8.86 3.67 -10.77
CA ASN A 183 -10.00 3.99 -11.62
C ASN A 183 -10.70 2.69 -12.08
N ARG A 184 -11.77 2.80 -12.88
CA ARG A 184 -12.53 1.63 -13.39
C ARG A 184 -11.75 0.77 -14.41
N VAL A 185 -10.50 1.13 -14.64
CA VAL A 185 -9.61 0.57 -15.63
C VAL A 185 -8.75 -0.46 -14.93
N LYS A 186 -8.89 -1.71 -15.36
CA LYS A 186 -8.33 -2.85 -14.66
C LYS A 186 -6.90 -3.11 -15.15
N GLY A 187 -6.00 -3.51 -14.27
CA GLY A 187 -4.63 -3.85 -14.70
C GLY A 187 -3.73 -4.38 -13.59
N SER A 188 -4.32 -4.76 -12.46
CA SER A 188 -3.56 -5.26 -11.32
C SER A 188 -3.57 -6.77 -11.31
N GLU A 189 -2.39 -7.33 -11.09
CA GLU A 189 -2.22 -8.76 -10.89
C GLU A 189 -1.56 -9.00 -9.54
N ILE A 190 -2.15 -9.89 -8.74
CA ILE A 190 -1.64 -10.24 -7.42
C ILE A 190 -1.26 -11.71 -7.44
N LYS A 191 0.01 -11.98 -7.16
CA LYS A 191 0.52 -13.33 -6.94
C LYS A 191 0.41 -13.67 -5.46
N THR A 192 -0.50 -14.58 -5.14
CA THR A 192 -0.61 -15.15 -3.78
C THR A 192 0.21 -16.44 -3.68
N LYS A 193 0.19 -17.10 -2.51
CA LYS A 193 0.80 -18.42 -2.32
C LYS A 193 0.20 -19.49 -3.25
N ASP A 194 -1.11 -19.43 -3.48
CA ASP A 194 -1.86 -20.52 -4.11
C ASP A 194 -2.32 -20.19 -5.54
N VAL A 195 -2.52 -18.92 -5.86
CA VAL A 195 -3.25 -18.46 -7.06
C VAL A 195 -2.76 -17.11 -7.57
N MET A 196 -2.92 -16.90 -8.89
CA MET A 196 -2.82 -15.58 -9.53
C MET A 196 -4.21 -14.94 -9.58
N LEU A 197 -4.32 -13.71 -9.10
CA LEU A 197 -5.54 -12.90 -9.13
C LEU A 197 -5.33 -11.79 -10.17
N THR A 198 -6.26 -11.57 -11.09
CA THR A 198 -6.07 -10.67 -12.26
C THR A 198 -7.26 -9.75 -12.49
N GLU A 199 -6.99 -8.49 -12.85
CA GLU A 199 -7.96 -7.51 -13.36
C GLU A 199 -7.42 -6.91 -14.70
N ASN A 200 -8.18 -6.90 -15.83
CA ASN A 200 -7.69 -6.51 -17.18
C ASN A 200 -8.31 -5.24 -17.87
N SER A 201 -7.45 -4.42 -18.52
CA SER A 201 -7.63 -3.40 -19.61
C SER A 201 -7.63 -1.88 -19.31
N GLU A 202 -7.14 -1.11 -20.32
CA GLU A 202 -7.08 0.36 -20.65
C GLU A 202 -6.19 1.33 -19.82
N THR A 203 -6.18 2.65 -20.15
CA THR A 203 -5.35 3.71 -19.53
C THR A 203 -5.60 3.84 -18.04
N ARG A 204 -4.68 3.26 -17.26
CA ARG A 204 -4.85 3.14 -15.82
C ARG A 204 -4.22 4.33 -15.11
N VAL A 205 -4.96 4.87 -14.15
CA VAL A 205 -4.41 5.73 -13.10
C VAL A 205 -4.66 5.01 -11.80
N SER A 206 -3.64 4.90 -10.97
CA SER A 206 -3.80 4.41 -9.61
C SER A 206 -3.19 5.40 -8.65
N LEU A 207 -3.86 5.56 -7.53
CA LEU A 207 -3.39 6.37 -6.43
C LEU A 207 -3.32 5.46 -5.20
N GLY A 208 -2.31 5.66 -4.37
CA GLY A 208 -2.10 4.80 -3.22
C GLY A 208 -1.63 5.60 -2.02
N LEU A 209 -1.93 5.07 -0.84
CA LEU A 209 -1.30 5.50 0.39
C LEU A 209 -0.37 4.38 0.83
N VAL A 210 0.89 4.71 1.07
CA VAL A 210 1.86 3.76 1.64
C VAL A 210 2.25 4.22 3.02
N SER A 211 2.35 3.28 3.96
CA SER A 211 2.82 3.57 5.31
C SER A 211 4.30 3.22 5.45
N TYR A 212 5.00 4.04 6.21
CA TYR A 212 6.43 3.94 6.41
C TYR A 212 6.77 4.11 7.88
N ASN A 213 7.41 3.10 8.46
CA ASN A 213 7.91 3.19 9.82
C ASN A 213 9.34 3.77 9.85
N ASN A 214 9.54 4.81 10.65
CA ASN A 214 10.82 5.53 10.75
C ASN A 214 11.76 4.98 11.83
N LYS A 215 11.34 3.93 12.55
CA LYS A 215 12.15 3.26 13.56
C LYS A 215 12.53 1.86 13.09
N THR A 216 13.47 1.27 13.81
CA THR A 216 13.78 -0.16 13.66
C THR A 216 12.60 -0.98 14.19
N ILE A 217 12.08 -1.86 13.34
CA ILE A 217 11.03 -2.82 13.65
C ILE A 217 11.67 -4.10 14.18
N TRP A 218 11.15 -4.60 15.29
CA TRP A 218 11.57 -5.84 15.93
C TRP A 218 10.46 -6.88 15.76
N VAL A 219 10.84 -8.16 15.63
CA VAL A 219 9.88 -9.24 15.82
C VAL A 219 9.46 -9.20 17.30
N LEU A 220 8.16 -9.16 17.56
CA LEU A 220 7.65 -9.12 18.93
C LEU A 220 8.01 -10.42 19.66
N GLU A 221 8.42 -10.30 20.91
CA GLU A 221 8.85 -11.45 21.72
C GLU A 221 7.73 -12.48 21.88
N GLU A 222 6.47 -12.01 21.91
CA GLU A 222 5.26 -12.85 21.98
C GLU A 222 5.08 -13.77 20.76
N PHE A 223 5.79 -13.52 19.66
CA PHE A 223 5.75 -14.34 18.44
C PHE A 223 6.94 -15.29 18.30
N VAL A 224 7.84 -15.32 19.28
CA VAL A 224 9.04 -16.16 19.25
C VAL A 224 8.98 -17.20 20.35
N ASP A 225 8.81 -18.45 19.95
CA ASP A 225 8.78 -19.60 20.85
C ASP A 225 9.45 -20.84 20.21
N GLU A 226 9.41 -21.99 20.89
CA GLU A 226 10.01 -23.23 20.37
C GLU A 226 9.35 -23.73 19.07
N GLN A 227 8.08 -23.44 18.85
CA GLN A 227 7.32 -23.79 17.64
C GLN A 227 7.49 -22.74 16.53
N HIS A 228 7.72 -21.48 16.90
CA HIS A 228 7.88 -20.33 16.02
C HIS A 228 9.23 -19.64 16.31
N PRO A 229 10.37 -20.21 15.87
CA PRO A 229 11.67 -19.62 16.12
C PRO A 229 11.83 -18.29 15.37
N LEU A 230 12.72 -17.43 15.87
CA LEU A 230 13.04 -16.15 15.25
C LEU A 230 13.56 -16.36 13.81
N LEU A 231 12.85 -15.82 12.83
CA LEU A 231 13.21 -15.93 11.41
C LEU A 231 13.91 -14.69 10.86
N TYR A 232 13.75 -13.54 11.51
CA TYR A 232 14.24 -12.25 11.01
C TYR A 232 14.90 -11.44 12.13
N LYS A 233 16.05 -10.87 11.81
CA LYS A 233 16.74 -9.82 12.58
C LYS A 233 15.97 -8.50 12.47
N PRO A 234 16.23 -7.54 13.37
CA PRO A 234 15.56 -6.24 13.36
C PRO A 234 15.73 -5.51 12.03
N LEU A 235 14.67 -4.84 11.58
CA LEU A 235 14.59 -4.22 10.27
C LEU A 235 14.41 -2.71 10.39
N ASN A 236 15.33 -1.94 9.82
CA ASN A 236 15.09 -0.54 9.50
C ASN A 236 14.66 -0.43 8.03
N LEU A 237 13.47 0.08 7.76
CA LEU A 237 12.94 0.18 6.39
C LEU A 237 13.77 1.11 5.50
N ASN A 238 14.41 2.14 6.07
CA ASN A 238 15.26 3.06 5.32
C ASN A 238 16.55 2.40 4.87
N ASP A 239 17.19 1.69 5.79
CA ASP A 239 18.43 0.97 5.45
C ASP A 239 18.15 -0.12 4.40
N TYR A 240 17.02 -0.82 4.54
CA TYR A 240 16.57 -1.81 3.56
C TYR A 240 16.26 -1.20 2.20
N ALA A 241 15.60 -0.03 2.14
CA ALA A 241 15.34 0.67 0.88
C ALA A 241 16.65 1.09 0.17
N HIS A 242 17.65 1.58 0.92
CA HIS A 242 18.96 1.91 0.37
C HIS A 242 19.70 0.67 -0.15
N ALA A 243 19.71 -0.42 0.61
CA ALA A 243 20.31 -1.69 0.19
C ALA A 243 19.64 -2.22 -1.08
N HIS A 244 18.32 -2.10 -1.18
CA HIS A 244 17.57 -2.49 -2.36
C HIS A 244 17.97 -1.67 -3.59
N ILE A 245 18.09 -0.34 -3.49
CA ILE A 245 18.55 0.50 -4.61
C ILE A 245 19.95 0.14 -5.06
N ALA A 246 20.87 -0.05 -4.12
CA ALA A 246 22.23 -0.49 -4.42
C ALA A 246 22.23 -1.84 -5.17
N SER A 247 21.28 -2.73 -4.87
CA SER A 247 21.12 -4.00 -5.58
C SER A 247 20.53 -3.86 -6.99
N ILE A 248 19.60 -2.91 -7.20
CA ILE A 248 19.04 -2.61 -8.53
C ILE A 248 20.14 -2.18 -9.50
N ALA A 249 21.11 -1.38 -9.04
CA ALA A 249 22.27 -0.99 -9.84
C ALA A 249 23.10 -2.20 -10.31
N GLN A 250 23.02 -3.32 -9.59
CA GLN A 250 23.68 -4.60 -9.91
C GLN A 250 22.74 -5.60 -10.62
N ARG A 251 21.53 -5.18 -11.00
CA ARG A 251 20.46 -6.03 -11.56
C ARG A 251 20.11 -7.22 -10.65
N LYS A 252 20.18 -7.00 -9.34
CA LYS A 252 19.80 -7.97 -8.32
C LYS A 252 18.57 -7.47 -7.58
N GLU A 253 17.73 -8.39 -7.15
CA GLU A 253 16.75 -8.13 -6.11
C GLU A 253 17.30 -8.65 -4.77
N VAL A 254 17.04 -7.91 -3.70
CA VAL A 254 17.31 -8.34 -2.32
C VAL A 254 15.97 -8.53 -1.63
N PRO A 255 15.49 -9.78 -1.50
CA PRO A 255 14.33 -10.09 -0.68
C PRO A 255 14.63 -9.80 0.80
N ILE A 256 13.58 -9.50 1.57
CA ILE A 256 13.70 -9.23 3.01
C ILE A 256 14.36 -10.39 3.77
N ALA A 257 14.06 -11.63 3.39
CA ALA A 257 14.68 -12.83 3.94
C ALA A 257 16.19 -12.92 3.67
N ALA A 258 16.66 -12.42 2.51
CA ALA A 258 18.08 -12.36 2.23
C ALA A 258 18.76 -11.20 2.98
N TYR A 259 18.02 -10.12 3.27
CA TYR A 259 18.55 -8.93 3.94
C TYR A 259 18.70 -9.13 5.45
N CYS A 260 17.64 -9.58 6.11
CA CYS A 260 17.59 -9.70 7.56
C CYS A 260 17.16 -11.09 8.06
N GLY A 261 17.18 -12.14 7.25
CA GLY A 261 16.97 -13.51 7.74
C GLY A 261 18.00 -13.96 8.78
N VAL A 262 17.59 -14.87 9.66
CA VAL A 262 18.46 -15.56 10.63
C VAL A 262 19.04 -16.83 10.03
#